data_AF-A0A9W9YPY3-F1
#
_entry.id   AF-A0A9W9YPY3-F1
#
_cell.length_a   1.000
_cell.length_b   1.000
_cell.length_c   1.000
_cell.angle_alpha   90.00
_cell.angle_beta   90.00
_cell.angle_gamma   90.00
#
_symmetry.space_group_name_H-M   'P 1'
#
loop_
_entity.id
_entity.type
_entity.pdbx_description
1 polymer ?
#
loop_
_entity_poly.entity_id
_entity_poly.type
_entity_poly.pdbx_seq_one_letter_code
_entity_poly.pdbx_strand_id
1 'polypeptide(L)' 'MTGTYSNRGETCLKCSAGGFYQDEMGQLGCKNCSTGTYVPETHHPGKSATDCRACPYTVPDPTKPLVIVHADVFITSTA' A
#
# COMPACT_ATOMS: atom_id res chain seq x y z
N MET A 1 -12.19 11.56 -8.07
CA MET A 1 -12.13 10.08 -8.00
C MET A 1 -10.86 9.74 -7.24
N THR A 2 -10.99 9.22 -6.03
CA THR A 2 -9.86 8.79 -5.17
C THR A 2 -9.52 7.33 -5.46
N GLY A 3 -8.28 6.91 -5.16
CA GLY A 3 -7.75 5.59 -5.50
C GLY A 3 -7.35 5.42 -6.97
N THR A 4 -7.28 6.52 -7.73
CA THR A 4 -6.80 6.53 -9.10
C THR A 4 -5.79 7.65 -9.33
N TYR A 5 -4.79 7.39 -10.16
CA TYR A 5 -3.76 8.34 -10.59
C TYR A 5 -3.76 8.49 -12.12
N SER A 6 -3.19 9.58 -12.63
CA SER A 6 -3.13 9.84 -14.07
C SER A 6 -1.70 9.66 -14.58
N ASN A 7 -1.44 8.64 -15.40
CA ASN A 7 -0.07 8.41 -15.89
C ASN A 7 0.33 9.33 -17.06
N ARG A 8 -0.58 10.14 -17.61
CA ARG A 8 -0.29 11.11 -18.71
C ARG A 8 -1.48 12.00 -19.13
N GLY A 9 -2.47 12.18 -18.27
CA GLY A 9 -3.65 13.01 -18.57
C GLY A 9 -4.75 12.31 -19.37
N GLU A 10 -4.47 11.15 -19.97
CA GLU A 10 -5.43 10.47 -20.87
C GLU A 10 -6.32 9.44 -20.16
N THR A 11 -5.84 8.80 -19.09
CA THR A 11 -6.58 7.73 -18.39
C THR A 11 -6.31 7.73 -16.88
N CYS A 12 -7.36 7.59 -16.09
CA CYS A 12 -7.26 7.38 -14.64
C CYS A 12 -6.99 5.89 -14.35
N LEU A 13 -5.77 5.57 -13.94
CA LEU A 13 -5.34 4.22 -13.54
C LEU A 13 -5.60 4.00 -12.05
N LYS A 14 -6.05 2.81 -11.66
CA LYS A 14 -6.25 2.46 -10.25
C LYS A 14 -4.91 2.21 -9.56
N CYS A 15 -4.82 2.55 -8.27
CA CYS A 15 -3.68 2.20 -7.45
C CYS A 15 -3.57 0.69 -7.26
N SER A 16 -2.34 0.18 -7.42
CA SER A 16 -2.02 -1.23 -7.21
C SER A 16 -2.24 -1.65 -5.76
N ALA A 17 -2.56 -2.92 -5.58
CA ALA A 17 -2.68 -3.48 -4.25
C ALA A 17 -1.34 -3.68 -3.53
N GLY A 18 -1.38 -3.77 -2.19
CA GLY A 18 -0.19 -4.12 -1.40
C GLY A 18 0.62 -2.96 -0.82
N GLY A 19 0.12 -1.73 -0.86
CA GLY A 19 0.81 -0.60 -0.20
C GLY A 19 0.64 0.76 -0.83
N PHE A 20 -0.25 0.91 -1.81
CA PHE A 20 -0.44 2.18 -2.52
C PHE A 20 -1.86 2.71 -2.33
N TYR A 21 -2.00 4.01 -2.15
CA TYR A 21 -3.27 4.71 -2.04
C TYR A 21 -3.22 6.06 -2.76
N GLN A 22 -4.38 6.67 -3.00
CA GLN A 22 -4.45 8.02 -3.54
C GLN A 22 -5.68 8.76 -3.01
N ASP A 23 -5.43 9.81 -2.24
CA ASP A 23 -6.42 10.71 -1.64
C ASP A 23 -6.58 12.03 -2.41
N GLU A 24 -5.59 12.42 -3.21
CA GLU A 24 -5.58 13.64 -3.99
C GLU A 24 -5.86 13.40 -5.47
N MET A 25 -6.60 14.34 -6.07
CA MET A 25 -6.85 14.32 -7.51
C MET A 25 -5.71 15.01 -8.28
N GLY A 26 -5.43 14.53 -9.48
CA GLY A 26 -4.40 15.11 -10.36
C GLY A 26 -2.98 14.57 -10.12
N GLN A 27 -2.82 13.57 -9.24
CA GLN A 27 -1.54 12.95 -8.99
C GLN A 27 -1.10 12.05 -10.16
N LEU A 28 0.19 12.11 -10.49
CA LEU A 28 0.81 11.31 -11.55
C LEU A 28 1.15 9.87 -11.12
N GLY A 29 0.97 9.57 -9.83
CA GLY A 29 1.23 8.26 -9.22
C GLY A 29 0.40 8.07 -7.95
N CYS A 30 0.49 6.88 -7.35
CA CYS A 30 -0.11 6.60 -6.04
C CYS A 30 0.89 6.86 -4.92
N LYS A 31 0.39 7.36 -3.79
CA LYS A 31 1.15 7.53 -2.56
C LYS A 31 1.41 6.15 -1.94
N ASN A 32 2.58 6.00 -1.33
CA ASN A 32 2.92 4.83 -0.53
C ASN A 32 2.28 4.92 0.85
N CYS A 33 1.69 3.82 1.29
CA CYS A 33 1.34 3.58 2.68
C CYS A 33 2.62 3.60 3.54
N SER A 34 2.48 4.00 4.80
CA SER A 34 3.58 3.98 5.76
C SER A 34 4.17 2.57 5.89
N THR A 35 5.47 2.50 6.17
CA THR A 35 6.19 1.26 6.49
C THR A 35 5.39 0.41 7.48
N GLY A 36 5.21 -0.87 7.17
CA GLY A 36 4.43 -1.80 8.00
C GLY A 36 2.90 -1.61 7.91
N THR A 37 2.40 -0.90 6.91
CA THR A 37 0.97 -0.81 6.56
C THR A 37 0.75 -1.12 5.08
N TYR A 38 -0.42 -1.68 4.76
CA TYR A 38 -0.81 -2.05 3.40
C TYR A 38 -2.30 -1.82 3.20
N VAL A 39 -2.72 -1.53 1.98
CA VAL A 39 -4.14 -1.61 1.63
C VAL A 39 -4.47 -3.10 1.36
N PRO A 40 -5.50 -3.69 2.01
CA PRO A 40 -5.94 -5.07 1.78
C PRO A 40 -7.00 -5.16 0.69
N GLU A 41 -7.10 -6.29 -0.05
CA GLU A 41 -7.95 -6.45 -1.26
C GLU A 41 -9.39 -5.92 -1.11
N THR A 42 -9.96 -6.04 0.08
CA THR A 42 -11.30 -5.55 0.44
C THR A 42 -11.46 -4.03 0.42
N HIS A 43 -10.37 -3.27 0.47
CA HIS A 43 -10.33 -1.81 0.47
C HIS A 43 -9.62 -1.23 -0.77
N HIS A 44 -9.39 -2.04 -1.82
CA HIS A 44 -8.80 -1.52 -3.06
C HIS A 44 -9.83 -0.92 -4.01
N PRO A 45 -9.44 0.13 -4.76
CA PRO A 45 -8.18 0.86 -4.63
C PRO A 45 -8.17 1.76 -3.39
N GLY A 46 -7.02 1.90 -2.72
CA GLY A 46 -6.88 2.73 -1.53
C GLY A 46 -7.19 4.18 -1.83
N LYS A 47 -8.23 4.74 -1.21
CA LYS A 47 -8.72 6.11 -1.44
C LYS A 47 -8.12 7.10 -0.47
N SER A 48 -7.56 6.61 0.64
CA SER A 48 -6.96 7.44 1.67
C SER A 48 -5.89 6.68 2.45
N ALA A 49 -5.04 7.42 3.16
CA ALA A 49 -4.06 6.86 4.08
C ALA A 49 -4.74 5.98 5.16
N THR A 50 -6.01 6.25 5.48
CA THR A 50 -6.80 5.45 6.44
C THR A 50 -7.15 4.06 5.91
N ASP A 51 -7.12 3.85 4.59
CA ASP A 51 -7.27 2.51 4.00
C ASP A 51 -6.00 1.67 4.16
N CYS A 52 -4.86 2.30 4.45
CA CYS A 52 -3.64 1.59 4.83
C CYS A 52 -3.82 0.97 6.21
N ARG A 53 -3.91 -0.35 6.25
CA ARG A 53 -4.04 -1.11 7.49
C ARG A 53 -2.68 -1.62 7.92
N ALA A 54 -2.40 -1.54 9.22
CA ALA A 54 -1.20 -2.15 9.79
C ALA A 54 -1.10 -3.63 9.44
N CYS A 55 0.10 -4.07 9.11
CA CYS A 55 0.39 -5.50 9.02
C CYS A 55 0.19 -6.10 10.42
N PRO A 56 -0.62 -7.15 10.59
CA PRO A 56 -0.75 -7.79 11.88
C PRO A 56 0.55 -8.52 12.20
N TYR A 57 1.41 -7.91 13.02
CA TYR A 57 2.72 -8.48 13.40
C TYR A 57 2.62 -9.58 14.47
N THR A 58 1.46 -9.78 15.11
CA THR A 58 1.35 -10.61 16.33
C THR A 58 0.07 -11.41 16.49
N VAL A 59 -0.66 -11.72 15.42
CA VAL A 59 -1.67 -12.79 15.46
C VAL A 59 -1.39 -13.76 14.33
N PRO A 60 -1.17 -15.06 14.60
CA PRO A 60 -1.18 -16.06 13.55
C PRO A 60 -2.60 -16.11 12.98
N ASP A 61 -2.84 -15.33 11.94
CA ASP A 61 -4.06 -15.41 11.14
C ASP A 61 -3.92 -16.63 10.20
N PRO A 62 -4.75 -17.68 10.34
CA PRO A 62 -4.62 -18.91 9.56
C PRO A 62 -4.99 -18.76 8.08
N THR A 63 -5.43 -17.56 7.65
CA THR A 63 -5.95 -17.32 6.29
C THR A 63 -5.04 -16.46 5.41
N LYS A 64 -3.92 -15.94 5.93
CA LYS A 64 -3.01 -15.08 5.16
C LYS A 64 -1.58 -15.61 5.11
N PRO A 65 -0.97 -15.72 3.91
CA PRO A 65 0.45 -16.02 3.81
C PRO A 65 1.26 -14.88 4.43
N LEU A 66 2.36 -15.24 5.10
CA LEU A 66 3.28 -14.34 5.77
C LEU A 66 3.85 -13.35 4.73
N VAL A 67 3.29 -12.15 4.63
CA VAL A 67 3.83 -11.11 3.75
C VAL A 67 4.99 -10.46 4.48
N ILE A 68 6.20 -10.74 4.02
CA ILE A 68 7.43 -10.07 4.44
C ILE A 68 7.36 -8.62 3.95
N VAL A 69 6.70 -7.77 4.72
CA VAL A 69 6.69 -6.33 4.51
C VAL A 69 8.05 -5.81 4.97
N HIS A 70 8.82 -5.33 4.00
CA HIS A 70 10.19 -4.81 4.05
C HIS A 70 11.27 -5.83 3.70
N ALA A 71 11.63 -5.80 2.40
CA ALA A 71 13.03 -5.75 2.02
C ALA A 71 13.61 -4.34 2.29
N ASP A 72 13.47 -3.84 3.52
CA ASP A 72 14.61 -3.15 4.10
C ASP A 72 15.38 -4.27 4.76
N VAL A 73 16.33 -4.78 3.99
CA VAL A 73 17.61 -5.24 4.55
C VAL A 73 18.15 -4.06 5.39
N PHE A 74 17.59 -3.81 6.57
CA PHE A 74 18.37 -3.42 7.73
C PHE A 74 18.98 -4.71 8.28
N ILE A 75 19.81 -5.32 7.42
CA ILE A 75 21.05 -5.93 7.88
C ILE A 75 21.85 -4.74 8.44
N THR A 76 21.52 -4.28 9.65
CA THR A 76 22.60 -4.02 10.61
C THR A 76 23.05 -5.39 11.11
N SER A 77 23.55 -6.23 10.19
CA SER A 77 24.61 -7.18 10.56
C SER A 77 25.86 -6.34 10.64
N THR A 78 25.98 -5.61 11.74
CA THR A 78 27.29 -5.43 12.33
C THR A 78 27.63 -6.74 13.02
N ALA A 79 28.36 -7.59 12.29
CA ALA A 79 29.28 -8.60 12.79
C ALA A 79 30.19 -9.01 11.61
#